data_AF-A0A0A0HHU8-F1
#
_entry.id   AF-A0A0A0HHU8-F1
#
_cell.length_a   1.000
_cell.length_b   1.000
_cell.length_c   1.000
_cell.angle_alpha   90.00
_cell.angle_beta   90.00
_cell.angle_gamma   90.00
#
_symmetry.space_group_name_H-M   'P 1'
#
loop_
_entity.id
_entity.type
_entity.pdbx_description
1 polymer ?
#
loop_
_entity_poly.entity_id
_entity_poly.type
_entity_poly.pdbx_seq_one_letter_code
_entity_poly.pdbx_strand_id
1 'polypeptide(L)' 'MTPRRISPQSLLSRIATLRRRHQDIDARITTEHQRPMPDMAMLKRLKQERLGLKDAIHVTRMMLGRIQPDTVRTG' A
#
# COMPACT_ATOMS: atom_id res chain seq x y z
N MET A 1 30.30 0.06 -7.25
CA MET A 1 28.85 0.15 -6.97
C MET A 1 28.56 -0.61 -5.69
N THR A 2 28.29 0.08 -4.58
CA THR A 2 27.94 -0.56 -3.30
C THR A 2 26.51 -1.12 -3.39
N PRO A 3 26.27 -2.39 -3.02
CA PRO A 3 24.92 -2.93 -3.00
C PRO A 3 24.10 -2.13 -1.98
N ARG A 4 23.03 -1.49 -2.44
CA ARG A 4 22.17 -0.66 -1.60
C ARG A 4 21.47 -1.56 -0.58
N ARG A 5 22.04 -1.68 0.62
CA ARG A 5 21.40 -2.37 1.75
C ARG A 5 20.04 -1.71 1.99
N ILE A 6 18.99 -2.51 1.86
CA ILE A 6 17.62 -2.03 2.08
C ILE A 6 17.45 -1.83 3.59
N SER A 7 17.49 -0.58 4.04
CA SER A 7 17.28 -0.25 5.46
C SER A 7 15.80 -0.44 5.84
N PRO A 8 15.50 -0.98 7.04
CA PRO A 8 14.13 -1.17 7.50
C PRO A 8 13.31 0.13 7.53
N GLN A 9 13.96 1.25 7.87
CA GLN A 9 13.35 2.58 7.87
C GLN A 9 12.90 3.03 6.47
N SER A 10 13.62 2.63 5.42
CA SER A 10 13.22 2.89 4.03
C SER A 10 11.94 2.12 3.66
N LEU A 11 11.81 0.88 4.12
CA LEU A 11 10.60 0.08 3.92
C LEU A 11 9.40 0.65 4.68
N LEU A 12 9.60 1.14 5.90
CA LEU A 12 8.57 1.84 6.67
C LEU A 12 8.07 3.10 5.95
N SER A 13 8.97 3.94 5.44
CA SER A 13 8.62 5.12 4.64
C SER A 13 7.90 4.73 3.34
N ARG A 14 8.31 3.62 2.71
CA ARG A 14 7.63 3.08 1.53
C ARG A 14 6.21 2.63 1.87
N ILE A 15 6.00 1.92 2.98
CA ILE A 15 4.66 1.52 3.45
C ILE A 15 3.80 2.75 3.72
N ALA A 16 4.32 3.78 4.40
CA ALA A 16 3.57 5.01 4.66
C ALA A 16 3.12 5.69 3.36
N THR A 17 4.00 5.76 2.37
CA THR A 17 3.68 6.30 1.03
C THR A 17 2.61 5.48 0.33
N LEU A 18 2.74 4.15 0.34
CA LEU A 18 1.76 3.26 -0.29
C LEU A 18 0.39 3.35 0.39
N ARG A 19 0.36 3.45 1.73
CA ARG A 19 -0.87 3.66 2.50
C ARG A 19 -1.56 4.97 2.14
N ARG A 20 -0.81 6.06 1.99
CA ARG A 20 -1.37 7.35 1.59
C ARG A 20 -2.00 7.28 0.19
N ARG A 21 -1.33 6.63 -0.76
CA ARG A 21 -1.89 6.39 -2.11
C ARG A 21 -3.14 5.51 -2.05
N HIS A 22 -3.15 4.49 -1.19
CA HIS A 22 -4.31 3.62 -1.02
C HIS A 22 -5.52 4.40 -0.49
N GLN A 23 -5.32 5.28 0.50
CA GLN A 23 -6.38 6.15 1.02
C GLN A 23 -6.92 7.10 -0.05
N ASP A 24 -6.06 7.67 -0.89
CA ASP A 24 -6.49 8.51 -2.02
C ASP A 24 -7.39 7.76 -3.00
N ILE A 25 -7.01 6.52 -3.36
CA ILE A 25 -7.83 5.68 -4.24
C ILE A 25 -9.16 5.30 -3.59
N ASP A 26 -9.18 4.93 -2.31
CA ASP A 26 -10.46 4.65 -1.62
C ASP A 26 -11.37 5.88 -1.58
N ALA A 27 -10.82 7.08 -1.38
CA ALA A 27 -11.58 8.31 -1.45
C ALA A 27 -12.18 8.50 -2.86
N ARG A 28 -11.37 8.31 -3.92
CA ARG A 28 -11.83 8.39 -5.31
C ARG A 28 -12.90 7.35 -5.65
N ILE A 29 -12.77 6.12 -5.16
CA ILE A 29 -13.80 5.08 -5.31
C ILE A 29 -15.10 5.51 -4.63
N THR A 30 -15.00 6.05 -3.42
CA THR A 30 -16.17 6.49 -2.64
C THR A 30 -16.90 7.64 -3.35
N THR A 31 -16.15 8.64 -3.82
CA THR A 31 -16.71 9.75 -4.60
C THR A 31 -17.39 9.25 -5.86
N GLU A 32 -16.75 8.37 -6.63
CA GLU A 32 -17.33 7.82 -7.86
C GLU A 32 -18.57 6.96 -7.58
N HIS A 33 -18.60 6.23 -6.46
CA HIS A 33 -19.76 5.43 -6.05
C HIS A 33 -20.96 6.26 -5.62
N GLN A 34 -20.73 7.47 -5.10
CA GLN A 34 -21.78 8.42 -4.72
C GLN A 34 -22.36 9.18 -5.93
N ARG A 35 -21.76 9.07 -7.12
CA ARG A 35 -22.28 9.74 -8.31
C ARG A 35 -23.60 9.10 -8.76
N PRO A 36 -24.58 9.90 -9.22
CA PRO A 36 -25.87 9.40 -9.68
C PRO A 36 -25.77 8.49 -10.92
N MET A 37 -24.73 8.66 -11.73
CA MET A 37 -24.32 7.70 -12.77
C MET A 37 -22.84 7.37 -12.57
N PRO A 38 -22.51 6.27 -11.86
CA PRO A 38 -21.13 5.86 -11.63
C PRO A 38 -20.54 5.24 -12.89
N ASP A 39 -19.32 5.64 -13.26
CA ASP A 39 -18.59 4.96 -14.32
C ASP A 39 -18.04 3.61 -13.81
N MET A 40 -18.71 2.52 -14.21
CA MET A 40 -18.35 1.17 -13.80
C MET A 40 -16.96 0.74 -14.29
N ALA A 41 -16.50 1.24 -15.45
CA ALA A 41 -15.17 0.94 -15.97
C ALA A 41 -14.10 1.65 -15.13
N MET A 42 -14.33 2.92 -14.79
CA MET A 42 -13.48 3.69 -13.88
C MET A 42 -13.44 3.05 -12.48
N LEU A 43 -14.59 2.68 -11.92
CA LEU A 43 -14.66 1.98 -10.63
C LEU A 43 -13.90 0.64 -10.65
N LYS A 44 -14.01 -0.14 -11.73
CA LYS A 44 -13.25 -1.39 -11.87
C LYS A 44 -11.74 -1.13 -11.88
N ARG A 45 -11.28 -0.12 -12.63
CA ARG A 45 -9.86 0.27 -12.67
C ARG A 45 -9.37 0.75 -11.31
N LEU A 46 -10.12 1.60 -10.62
CA LEU A 46 -9.78 2.08 -9.28
C LEU A 46 -9.71 0.93 -8.27
N LYS A 47 -10.65 -0.02 -8.31
CA LYS A 47 -10.62 -1.21 -7.45
C LYS A 47 -9.41 -2.10 -7.71
N GLN A 48 -9.03 -2.28 -8.98
CA GLN A 48 -7.81 -3.01 -9.35
C GLN A 48 -6.54 -2.29 -8.85
N GLU A 49 -6.48 -0.96 -8.99
CA GLU A 49 -5.35 -0.17 -8.52
C GLU A 49 -5.24 -0.21 -6.99
N ARG A 50 -6.38 -0.16 -6.27
CA ARG A 50 -6.44 -0.38 -4.82
C ARG A 50 -5.90 -1.76 -4.43
N LEU A 51 -6.31 -2.80 -5.15
CA LEU A 51 -5.82 -4.17 -4.90
C LEU A 51 -4.30 -4.25 -5.08
N GLY A 52 -3.77 -3.69 -6.17
CA GLY A 52 -2.32 -3.64 -6.41
C GLY A 52 -1.55 -2.88 -5.32
N LEU A 53 -2.10 -1.77 -4.79
CA LEU A 53 -1.50 -1.06 -3.66
C LEU A 53 -1.54 -1.89 -2.38
N LYS A 54 -2.63 -2.61 -2.11
CA LYS A 54 -2.74 -3.51 -0.96
C LYS A 54 -1.70 -4.63 -1.04
N ASP A 55 -1.52 -5.22 -2.21
CA ASP A 55 -0.52 -6.26 -2.44
C ASP A 55 0.91 -5.71 -2.29
N ALA A 56 1.19 -4.52 -2.83
CA ALA A 56 2.48 -3.86 -2.66
C ALA A 56 2.79 -3.57 -1.18
N ILE A 57 1.79 -3.13 -0.39
CA ILE A 57 1.94 -2.97 1.07
C ILE A 57 2.22 -4.31 1.72
N HIS A 58 1.50 -5.36 1.36
CA HIS A 58 1.68 -6.70 1.91
C HIS A 58 3.10 -7.22 1.64
N VAL A 59 3.57 -7.16 0.39
CA VAL A 59 4.93 -7.56 0.00
C VAL A 59 5.98 -6.74 0.77
N THR A 60 5.81 -5.42 0.87
CA THR A 60 6.75 -4.56 1.58
C THR A 60 6.80 -4.89 3.08
N ARG A 61 5.64 -5.20 3.69
CA ARG A 61 5.55 -5.67 5.08
C ARG A 61 6.21 -7.03 5.27
N MET A 62 6.00 -7.98 4.37
CA MET A 62 6.68 -9.27 4.42
C MET A 62 8.20 -9.10 4.33
N MET A 63 8.71 -8.24 3.45
CA MET A 63 10.14 -7.93 3.38
C MET A 63 10.65 -7.31 4.69
N LEU A 64 9.89 -6.39 5.28
CA LEU A 64 10.25 -5.79 6.56
C LEU A 64 10.34 -6.84 7.69
N GLY A 65 9.35 -7.74 7.78
CA GLY A 65 9.35 -8.82 8.77
C GLY A 65 10.49 -9.82 8.59
N ARG A 66 10.95 -10.05 7.36
CA ARG A 66 12.15 -10.88 7.10
C ARG A 66 13.44 -10.21 7.56
N ILE A 67 13.51 -8.87 7.49
CA ILE A 67 14.71 -8.09 7.88
C ILE A 67 14.72 -7.82 9.40
N GLN A 68 13.55 -7.78 10.03
CA GLN A 68 13.37 -7.49 11.45
C GLN A 68 12.62 -8.65 12.16
N PRO A 69 13.30 -9.76 12.49
CA PRO A 69 12.64 -10.93 13.06
C PRO A 69 12.23 -10.83 14.55
N ASP A 70 12.53 -9.74 15.29
CA ASP A 70 12.44 -9.76 16.78
C ASP A 70 11.72 -8.57 17.47
N THR A 71 10.86 -7.80 16.80
CA THR A 71 10.12 -6.72 17.51
C THR A 71 8.88 -7.18 18.29
N VAL A 72 8.64 -8.49 18.44
CA VAL A 72 7.48 -9.05 19.18
C VAL A 72 7.87 -9.62 20.56
N ARG A 73 9.09 -9.36 21.06
CA ARG A 73 9.55 -9.85 22.37
C ARG A 73 9.91 -8.72 23.33
N THR A 74 8.94 -7.86 23.62
CA THR A 74 8.94 -6.99 24.81
C THR A 74 7.46 -6.78 25.13
N GLY A 75 6.84 -7.48 26.09
CA GLY A 75 7.30 -7.67 27.46
C GLY A 75 6.65 -6.55 28.28
#